data_AF-A0A537KU41-F1
#
_entry.id   AF-A0A537KU41-F1
#
_cell.length_a   1.000
_cell.length_b   1.000
_cell.length_c   1.000
_cell.angle_alpha   90.00
_cell.angle_beta   90.00
_cell.angle_gamma   90.00
#
_symmetry.space_group_name_H-M   'P 1'
#
loop_
_entity.id
_entity.type
_entity.pdbx_description
1 polymer ?
#
loop_
_entity_poly.entity_id
_entity_poly.type
_entity_poly.pdbx_seq_one_letter_code
_entity_poly.pdbx_strand_id
1 'polypeptide(L)'
;MPQIPYVDPATIKDPEIRGYLELARREGTPRPESQAIRAHNPSVIRAFSQAWDLTFRHGVLDHRIKELCRVYVSKSIECEY
;
A
#
# COMPACT_ATOMS: atom_id res chain seq x y z
N MET A 1 -13.28 -3.93 9.80
CA MET A 1 -13.75 -3.54 8.45
C MET A 1 -13.57 -2.04 8.28
N PRO A 2 -13.14 -1.55 7.09
CA PRO A 2 -12.90 -0.13 6.90
C PRO A 2 -14.20 0.67 6.91
N GLN A 3 -14.15 1.87 7.49
CA GLN A 3 -15.26 2.83 7.55
C GLN A 3 -15.32 3.74 6.31
N ILE A 4 -14.35 3.60 5.41
CA ILE A 4 -14.26 4.33 4.15
C ILE A 4 -14.48 3.33 3.02
N PRO A 5 -15.39 3.59 2.07
CA PRO A 5 -15.62 2.70 0.93
C PRO A 5 -14.35 2.56 0.07
N TYR A 6 -14.23 1.48 -0.69
CA TYR A 6 -13.16 1.35 -1.67
C TYR A 6 -13.49 2.15 -2.92
N VAL A 7 -12.52 2.87 -3.50
CA VAL A 7 -12.73 3.42 -4.84
C VAL A 7 -12.82 2.28 -5.86
N ASP A 8 -13.64 2.46 -6.90
CA ASP A 8 -13.58 1.61 -8.08
C ASP A 8 -12.35 2.00 -8.91
N PRO A 9 -11.35 1.11 -9.08
CA PRO A 9 -10.16 1.42 -9.87
C PRO A 9 -10.46 1.86 -11.31
N ALA A 10 -11.58 1.44 -11.89
CA ALA A 10 -11.99 1.84 -13.24
C ALA A 10 -12.37 3.33 -13.33
N THR A 11 -12.74 3.95 -12.20
CA THR A 11 -13.11 5.38 -12.15
C THR A 11 -11.89 6.31 -12.02
N ILE A 12 -10.72 5.78 -11.67
CA ILE A 12 -9.48 6.54 -11.53
C ILE A 12 -8.91 6.83 -12.93
N LYS A 13 -8.83 8.11 -13.30
CA LYS A 13 -8.28 8.53 -14.60
C LYS A 13 -6.77 8.77 -14.60
N ASP A 14 -6.20 9.03 -13.42
CA ASP A 14 -4.78 9.30 -13.26
C ASP A 14 -3.95 8.02 -13.46
N PRO A 15 -3.08 7.96 -14.49
CA PRO A 15 -2.35 6.74 -14.82
C PRO A 15 -1.34 6.34 -13.75
N GLU A 16 -0.77 7.30 -13.01
CA GLU A 16 0.17 7.02 -11.93
C GLU A 16 -0.54 6.29 -10.79
N ILE A 17 -1.71 6.81 -10.39
CA ILE A 17 -2.53 6.23 -9.32
C ILE A 17 -3.04 4.85 -9.73
N ARG A 18 -3.48 4.68 -11.00
CA ARG A 18 -3.83 3.35 -11.53
C ARG A 18 -2.65 2.38 -11.45
N GLY A 19 -1.44 2.86 -11.73
CA GLY A 19 -0.21 2.08 -11.59
C GLY A 19 0.00 1.57 -10.17
N TYR A 20 -0.20 2.41 -9.15
CA TYR A 20 -0.09 1.99 -7.74
C TYR A 20 -1.14 0.94 -7.36
N LEU A 21 -2.39 1.10 -7.82
CA LEU A 21 -3.46 0.13 -7.56
C LEU A 21 -3.19 -1.22 -8.22
N GLU A 22 -2.68 -1.22 -9.46
CA GLU A 22 -2.33 -2.45 -10.17
C GLU A 22 -1.12 -3.14 -9.56
N LEU A 23 -0.11 -2.38 -9.12
CA LEU A 23 1.04 -2.93 -8.41
C LEU A 23 0.59 -3.61 -7.11
N ALA A 24 -0.29 -2.95 -6.34
CA ALA A 24 -0.85 -3.53 -5.12
C ALA A 24 -1.63 -4.83 -5.40
N ARG A 25 -2.44 -4.86 -6.47
CA ARG A 25 -3.18 -6.04 -6.92
C ARG A 25 -2.25 -7.21 -7.27
N ARG A 26 -1.11 -6.93 -7.93
CA ARG A 26 -0.15 -7.95 -8.36
C ARG A 26 0.71 -8.49 -7.22
N GLU A 27 1.23 -7.60 -6.38
CA GLU A 27 2.20 -7.95 -5.33
C GLU A 27 1.54 -8.30 -3.99
N GLY A 28 0.25 -7.96 -3.83
CA GLY A 28 -0.49 -8.09 -2.57
C GLY A 28 -0.02 -7.16 -1.44
N THR A 29 1.06 -6.39 -1.66
CA THR A 29 1.69 -5.52 -0.68
C THR A 29 2.14 -4.20 -1.32
N PRO A 30 1.69 -3.03 -0.82
CA PRO A 30 0.68 -2.86 0.21
C PRO A 30 -0.67 -3.43 -0.21
N ARG A 31 -1.53 -3.84 0.75
CA ARG A 31 -2.81 -4.49 0.42
C ARG A 31 -3.65 -3.68 -0.57
N PRO A 32 -4.26 -4.32 -1.59
CA PRO A 32 -5.12 -3.64 -2.56
C PRO A 32 -6.24 -2.82 -1.91
N GLU A 33 -6.88 -3.35 -0.87
CA GLU A 33 -7.99 -2.71 -0.17
C GLU A 33 -7.55 -1.41 0.52
N SER A 34 -6.39 -1.42 1.19
CA SER A 34 -5.83 -0.22 1.82
C SER A 34 -5.45 0.82 0.77
N GLN A 35 -4.93 0.40 -0.38
CA GLN A 35 -4.61 1.33 -1.47
C GLN A 35 -5.88 1.90 -2.12
N ALA A 36 -6.95 1.11 -2.25
CA ALA A 36 -8.24 1.61 -2.72
C ALA A 36 -8.85 2.66 -1.76
N ILE A 37 -8.62 2.55 -0.45
CA ILE A 37 -8.99 3.61 0.49
C ILE A 37 -8.12 4.86 0.27
N ARG A 38 -6.81 4.72 0.17
CA ARG A 38 -5.91 5.87 -0.02
C ARG A 38 -6.17 6.61 -1.33
N ALA A 39 -6.63 5.90 -2.36
CA ALA A 39 -6.93 6.46 -3.68
C ALA A 39 -8.09 7.48 -3.69
N HIS A 40 -8.89 7.57 -2.62
CA HIS A 40 -9.81 8.72 -2.44
C HIS A 40 -9.09 10.07 -2.40
N ASN A 41 -7.81 10.09 -2.02
CA ASN A 41 -6.98 11.29 -2.01
C ASN A 41 -5.69 11.06 -2.81
N PRO A 42 -5.56 11.68 -4.00
CA PRO A 42 -4.38 11.55 -4.86
C PRO A 42 -3.04 11.82 -4.16
N SER A 43 -2.98 12.82 -3.29
CA SER A 43 -1.74 13.17 -2.58
C SER A 43 -1.36 12.10 -1.55
N VAL A 44 -2.35 11.51 -0.88
CA VAL A 44 -2.13 10.46 0.13
C VAL A 44 -1.61 9.18 -0.52
N ILE A 45 -2.24 8.71 -1.60
CA ILE A 45 -1.78 7.48 -2.27
C ILE A 45 -0.40 7.64 -2.89
N ARG A 46 -0.07 8.81 -3.46
CA ARG A 46 1.26 9.12 -3.98
C ARG A 46 2.32 9.08 -2.89
N ALA A 47 2.12 9.88 -1.84
CA ALA A 47 3.09 9.99 -0.75
C ALA A 47 3.36 8.62 -0.11
N PHE A 48 2.31 7.84 0.13
CA PHE A 48 2.46 6.51 0.69
C PHE A 48 3.17 5.53 -0.25
N SER A 49 2.74 5.46 -1.53
CA SER A 49 3.28 4.47 -2.47
C SER A 49 4.74 4.73 -2.81
N GLN A 50 5.13 6.00 -2.96
CA GLN A 50 6.52 6.40 -3.20
C GLN A 50 7.40 6.09 -1.98
N ALA A 51 6.94 6.43 -0.77
CA ALA A 51 7.67 6.10 0.45
C ALA A 51 7.83 4.58 0.64
N TRP A 52 6.77 3.82 0.36
CA TRP A 52 6.80 2.36 0.41
C TRP A 52 7.81 1.76 -0.57
N ASP A 53 7.82 2.22 -1.82
CA ASP A 53 8.75 1.73 -2.83
C ASP A 53 10.21 1.97 -2.43
N LEU A 54 10.53 3.20 -2.03
CA LEU A 54 11.87 3.61 -1.63
C LEU A 54 12.40 2.85 -0.41
N THR A 55 11.54 2.61 0.58
CA THR A 55 11.98 2.07 1.89
C THR A 55 11.80 0.56 2.01
N PHE A 56 10.72 0.03 1.44
CA PHE A 56 10.30 -1.34 1.66
C PHE A 56 10.72 -2.28 0.52
N ARG A 57 10.63 -1.82 -0.72
CA ARG A 57 11.05 -2.58 -1.90
C ARG A 57 12.53 -2.39 -2.20
N HIS A 58 13.03 -1.18 -2.04
CA HIS A 58 14.44 -0.83 -2.25
C HIS A 58 15.18 -0.53 -0.94
N GLY A 59 16.52 -0.49 -0.98
CA GLY A 59 17.38 -0.18 0.17
C GLY A 59 18.39 -1.28 0.48
N VAL A 60 19.01 -1.20 1.66
CA VAL A 60 20.19 -2.02 2.02
C VAL A 60 19.85 -3.38 2.62
N LEU A 61 18.70 -3.50 3.29
CA LEU A 61 18.27 -4.76 3.91
C LEU A 61 17.53 -5.66 2.93
N ASP A 62 17.74 -6.97 3.07
CA ASP A 62 16.98 -7.97 2.35
C ASP A 62 15.47 -7.83 2.63
N HIS A 63 14.66 -8.03 1.59
CA HIS A 63 13.21 -7.85 1.67
C HIS A 63 12.56 -8.78 2.70
N ARG A 64 13.07 -10.00 2.90
CA ARG A 64 12.53 -10.95 3.89
C ARG A 64 12.71 -10.43 5.31
N ILE A 65 13.82 -9.74 5.59
CA ILE A 65 14.05 -9.12 6.91
C ILE A 65 13.01 -8.01 7.14
N LYS A 66 12.76 -7.19 6.11
CA LYS A 66 11.75 -6.11 6.21
C LYS A 66 10.34 -6.65 6.44
N GLU A 67 9.98 -7.76 5.79
CA GLU A 67 8.71 -8.46 6.00
C GLU A 67 8.58 -9.02 7.42
N LEU A 68 9.64 -9.60 7.99
CA LEU A 68 9.66 -10.05 9.39
C LEU A 68 9.45 -8.87 10.34
N CYS A 69 10.13 -7.74 10.13
CA CYS A 69 9.93 -6.52 10.91
C CYS A 69 8.49 -6.01 10.78
N ARG A 70 7.92 -6.00 9.57
CA ARG A 70 6.55 -5.56 9.32
C ARG A 70 5.54 -6.40 10.10
N VAL A 71 5.65 -7.73 10.06
CA VAL A 71 4.78 -8.63 10.81
C VAL A 71 4.94 -8.45 12.33
N TYR A 72 6.18 -8.30 12.81
CA TYR A 72 6.45 -8.06 14.23
C TYR A 72 5.78 -6.76 14.72
N VAL A 73 6.00 -5.65 13.99
CA VAL A 73 5.41 -4.36 14.33
C VAL A 73 3.88 -4.44 14.29
N SER A 74 3.30 -5.01 13.23
CA SER A 74 1.84 -5.20 13.14
C SER A 74 1.27 -5.95 14.34
N LYS A 75 1.92 -7.04 14.78
CA LYS A 75 1.50 -7.79 15.97
C LYS A 75 1.63 -6.98 17.26
N SER A 76 2.68 -6.19 17.41
CA SER A 76 2.92 -5.39 18.62
C SER A 76 1.90 -4.26 18.83
N ILE A 77 1.24 -3.82 17.76
CA ILE A 77 0.21 -2.77 17.80
C ILE A 77 -1.20 -3.30 17.52
N GLU A 78 -1.37 -4.64 17.52
CA GLU A 78 -2.66 -5.29 17.27
C GLU A 78 -3.31 -4.86 15.93
N CYS A 79 -2.48 -4.67 14.90
CA CYS A 79 -2.97 -4.34 13.57
C CYS A 79 -3.41 -5.62 12.85
N GLU A 80 -4.73 -5.78 12.66
CA GLU A 80 -5.37 -6.94 12.01
C GLU A 80 -5.41 -6.87 10.47
N TYR A 81 -4.86 -5.80 9.88
CA TYR A 81 -4.78 -5.56 8.43
C TYR A 81 -3.61 -6.26 7.73
#